data_AF-A0A1B7K665-F1
#
_entry.id   AF-A0A1B7K665-F1
#
_cell.length_a   1.000
_cell.length_b   1.000
_cell.length_c   1.000
_cell.angle_alpha   90.00
_cell.angle_beta   90.00
_cell.angle_gamma   90.00
#
_symmetry.space_group_name_H-M   'P 1'
#
loop_
_entity.id
_entity.type
_entity.pdbx_description
1 polymer ?
#
loop_
_entity_poly.entity_id
_entity_poly.type
_entity_poly.pdbx_seq_one_letter_code
_entity_poly.pdbx_strand_id
1 'polypeptide(L)' 'MSQEVKKWVEGNGYKLYWNSKKDYVVYNNITLSGKTDDDILQSLGELFFSENYGLVVKKYQKNRVIVIDDM' A
#
# COMPACT_ATOMS: atom_id res chain seq x y z
N MET A 1 9.04 7.49 2.97
CA MET A 1 8.52 6.70 1.84
C MET A 1 7.00 6.48 1.82
N SER A 2 6.21 7.11 2.70
CA SER A 2 4.74 6.94 2.67
C SER A 2 4.04 7.88 1.68
N GLN A 3 4.73 8.86 1.09
CA GLN A 3 4.07 9.93 0.34
C GLN A 3 3.57 9.53 -1.04
N GLU A 4 4.25 8.63 -1.78
CA GLU A 4 3.78 8.21 -3.11
C GLU A 4 2.55 7.30 -3.01
N VAL A 5 2.61 6.28 -2.13
CA VAL A 5 1.45 5.44 -1.83
C VAL A 5 0.32 6.28 -1.26
N LYS A 6 0.61 7.17 -0.30
CA LYS A 6 -0.41 8.08 0.25
C LYS A 6 -1.00 9.00 -0.82
N LYS A 7 -0.19 9.61 -1.69
CA LYS A 7 -0.66 10.44 -2.81
C LYS A 7 -1.53 9.65 -3.78
N TRP A 8 -1.18 8.40 -4.07
CA TRP A 8 -2.00 7.55 -4.92
C TRP A 8 -3.32 7.17 -4.24
N VAL A 9 -3.25 6.69 -3.00
CA VAL A 9 -4.42 6.29 -2.20
C VAL A 9 -5.38 7.48 -2.05
N GLU A 10 -4.87 8.65 -1.64
CA GLU A 10 -5.64 9.89 -1.54
C GLU A 10 -6.14 10.38 -2.91
N GLY A 11 -5.32 10.27 -3.96
CA GLY A 11 -5.67 10.65 -5.33
C GLY A 11 -6.79 9.81 -5.93
N ASN A 12 -6.94 8.55 -5.50
CA ASN A 12 -8.05 7.67 -5.89
C ASN A 12 -9.26 7.75 -4.92
N GLY A 13 -9.24 8.69 -3.96
CA GLY A 13 -10.34 8.89 -3.01
C GLY A 13 -10.41 7.84 -1.91
N TYR A 14 -9.32 7.10 -1.69
CA TYR A 14 -9.17 6.18 -0.58
C TYR A 14 -8.40 6.85 0.58
N LYS A 15 -8.58 6.35 1.79
CA LYS A 15 -7.77 6.71 2.96
C LYS A 15 -6.74 5.63 3.21
N LEU A 16 -5.49 6.03 3.44
CA LEU A 16 -4.42 5.11 3.84
C LEU A 16 -4.43 4.98 5.37
N TYR A 17 -4.55 3.75 5.87
CA TYR A 17 -4.38 3.42 7.27
C TYR A 17 -3.17 2.50 7.43
N TRP A 18 -2.10 3.03 8.02
CA TRP A 18 -0.87 2.29 8.25
C TRP A 18 -0.87 1.75 9.68
N ASN A 19 -1.03 0.45 9.83
CA ASN A 19 -1.17 -0.27 11.09
C ASN A 19 0.02 -1.22 11.34
N SER A 20 1.22 -0.80 10.98
CA SER A 20 2.44 -1.54 11.32
C SER A 20 2.99 -1.07 12.67
N LYS A 21 3.50 -2.02 13.47
CA LYS A 21 4.23 -1.74 14.71
C LYS A 21 5.64 -1.19 14.45
N LYS A 22 6.16 -1.33 13.23
CA LYS A 22 7.47 -0.83 12.81
C LYS A 22 7.33 0.31 11.80
N ASP A 23 8.08 1.37 12.02
CA ASP A 23 8.31 2.39 10.99
C ASP A 23 9.17 1.77 9.88
N TYR A 24 8.51 1.29 8.82
CA TYR A 24 9.21 0.76 7.66
C TYR A 24 9.57 1.90 6.71
N VAL A 25 10.87 2.07 6.48
CA VAL A 25 11.37 2.87 5.36
C VAL A 25 11.60 1.89 4.21
N VAL A 26 10.58 1.72 3.37
CA VAL A 26 10.78 1.09 2.05
C VAL A 26 11.78 1.98 1.31
N TYR A 27 12.88 1.47 0.77
CA TYR A 27 13.92 2.29 0.13
C TYR A 27 13.86 2.26 -1.41
N ASN A 28 12.99 1.44 -1.99
CA ASN A 28 12.84 1.33 -3.44
C ASN A 28 11.81 2.33 -3.99
N ASN A 29 12.12 2.95 -5.13
CA ASN A 29 11.16 3.73 -5.91
C ASN A 29 10.01 2.82 -6.32
N ILE A 30 8.89 2.92 -5.61
CA ILE A 30 7.70 2.14 -5.90
C ILE A 30 7.09 2.70 -7.18
N THR A 31 7.42 2.10 -8.32
CA THR A 31 6.81 2.47 -9.59
C THR A 31 5.45 1.78 -9.66
N LEU A 32 4.42 2.43 -9.10
CA LEU A 32 3.04 1.92 -9.17
C LEU A 32 2.52 2.11 -10.60
N SER A 33 2.69 1.10 -11.45
CA SER A 33 2.17 1.07 -12.80
C SER A 33 1.00 0.10 -12.89
N GLY A 34 -0.23 0.61 -12.83
CA GLY A 34 -1.46 -0.16 -12.97
C GLY A 34 -2.58 0.71 -13.52
N LYS A 35 -3.49 0.13 -14.30
CA LYS A 35 -4.64 0.86 -14.87
C LYS A 35 -5.86 0.82 -13.94
N THR A 36 -5.88 -0.12 -13.02
CA THR A 36 -6.97 -0.33 -12.06
C THR A 36 -6.45 -0.33 -10.62
N ASP A 37 -7.34 -0.01 -9.67
CA ASP A 37 -7.03 -0.04 -8.24
C ASP A 37 -6.47 -1.40 -7.80
N ASP A 38 -6.99 -2.50 -8.38
CA ASP A 38 -6.61 -3.85 -8.02
C ASP A 38 -5.21 -4.23 -8.50
N ASP A 39 -4.79 -3.78 -9.70
CA ASP A 39 -3.41 -3.97 -10.19
C ASP A 39 -2.38 -3.32 -9.27
N ILE A 40 -2.73 -2.14 -8.74
CA ILE A 40 -1.85 -1.34 -7.89
C ILE A 40 -1.74 -1.95 -6.50
N LEU A 41 -2.86 -2.43 -5.96
CA LEU A 41 -2.88 -3.16 -4.70
C LEU A 41 -2.12 -4.48 -4.77
N GLN A 42 -2.24 -5.20 -5.89
CA GLN A 42 -1.47 -6.40 -6.13
C GLN A 42 0.04 -6.09 -6.20
N SER A 43 0.43 -5.07 -6.96
CA SER A 43 1.83 -4.63 -7.06
C SER A 43 2.41 -4.21 -5.70
N LEU A 44 1.61 -3.55 -4.86
CA LEU A 44 1.99 -3.21 -3.48
C LEU A 44 2.16 -4.46 -2.61
N GLY A 45 1.23 -5.41 -2.68
CA GLY A 45 1.33 -6.67 -1.95
C GLY A 45 2.57 -7.48 -2.34
N GLU A 46 2.85 -7.57 -3.64
CA GLU A 46 4.03 -8.24 -4.18
C GLU A 46 5.34 -7.55 -3.74
N LEU A 47 5.39 -6.21 -3.74
CA LEU A 47 6.54 -5.46 -3.25
C LEU A 47 6.81 -5.73 -1.76
N PHE A 48 5.76 -5.69 -0.93
CA PHE A 48 5.88 -5.96 0.50
C PHE A 48 6.30 -7.39 0.82
N PHE A 49 5.83 -8.34 0.01
CA PHE A 49 6.22 -9.75 0.12
C PHE A 49 7.67 -9.97 -0.32
N SER A 50 8.07 -9.42 -1.47
CA SER A 50 9.41 -9.58 -2.07
C SER A 50 10.52 -9.07 -1.15
N GLU A 51 10.31 -7.91 -0.53
CA GLU A 51 11.29 -7.32 0.37
C GLU A 51 11.20 -7.86 1.81
N ASN A 52 10.36 -8.88 2.04
CA ASN A 52 10.22 -9.58 3.31
C ASN A 52 9.87 -8.63 4.47
N TYR A 53 9.10 -7.58 4.17
CA TYR A 53 8.63 -6.63 5.18
C TYR A 53 7.60 -7.23 6.13
N GLY A 54 7.03 -8.40 5.78
CA GLY A 54 5.96 -9.02 6.56
C GLY A 54 4.70 -8.15 6.59
N LEU A 55 4.48 -7.33 5.56
CA LEU A 55 3.32 -6.44 5.47
C LEU A 55 2.27 -7.01 4.51
N VAL A 56 0.99 -6.81 4.84
CA VAL A 56 -0.16 -7.16 4.02
C VAL A 56 -1.03 -5.93 3.73
N VAL A 57 -1.54 -5.87 2.50
CA VAL A 57 -2.42 -4.80 2.04
C VAL A 57 -3.86 -5.31 1.98
N LYS A 58 -4.78 -4.63 2.67
CA LYS A 58 -6.20 -4.95 2.69
C LYS A 58 -7.01 -3.76 2.14
N LYS A 59 -7.81 -4.01 1.11
CA LYS A 59 -8.72 -3.01 0.50
C LYS A 59 -10.11 -3.13 1.08
N TYR A 60 -10.62 -2.06 1.67
CA TYR A 60 -11.99 -1.95 2.15
C TYR A 60 -12.77 -1.01 1.22
N GLN A 61 -13.44 -1.58 0.21
CA GLN A 61 -14.22 -0.80 -0.76
C GLN A 61 -15.36 -0.01 -0.14
N LYS A 62 -16.09 -0.61 0.82
CA LYS A 62 -17.26 0.00 1.46
C LYS A 62 -16.93 1.32 2.18
N ASN A 63 -15.73 1.41 2.76
CA ASN A 63 -15.27 2.57 3.51
C ASN A 63 -14.23 3.39 2.75
N ARG A 64 -13.83 2.93 1.55
CA ARG A 64 -12.70 3.45 0.77
C ARG A 64 -11.44 3.61 1.63
N VAL A 65 -11.04 2.55 2.31
CA VAL A 65 -9.82 2.52 3.14
C VAL A 65 -8.89 1.44 2.63
N ILE A 66 -7.61 1.75 2.54
CA ILE A 66 -6.54 0.77 2.32
C ILE A 66 -5.78 0.65 3.64
N VAL A 67 -5.74 -0.56 4.19
CA VAL A 67 -5.02 -0.87 5.42
C VAL A 67 -3.73 -1.61 5.07
N ILE A 68 -2.61 -1.13 5.59
CA ILE A 68 -1.33 -1.84 5.56
C ILE A 68 -1.07 -2.32 6.98
N ASP A 69 -0.96 -3.63 7.16
CA ASP A 69 -0.87 -4.31 8.46
C ASP A 69 0.38 -5.18 8.47
N ASP A 70 0.95 -5.44 9.64
CA ASP A 70 1.91 -6.55 9.78
C ASP A 70 1.13 -7.89 9.64
N MET A 71 1.75 -8.89 9.02
CA MET A 71 1.25 -10.29 9.00
C MET A 71 1.19 -10.88 10.40
#